data_AF-A0A967WP57-F1
#
_entry.id   AF-A0A967WP57-F1
#
_cell.length_a   1.000
_cell.length_b   1.000
_cell.length_c   1.000
_cell.angle_alpha   90.00
_cell.angle_beta   90.00
_cell.angle_gamma   90.00
#
_symmetry.space_group_name_H-M   'P 1'
#
loop_
_entity.id
_entity.type
_entity.pdbx_description
1 polymer ?
#
loop_
_entity_poly.entity_id
_entity_poly.type
_entity_poly.pdbx_seq_one_letter_code
_entity_poly.pdbx_strand_id
1 'polypeptide(L)' 'MLSDYNFIGIFVVVACIFPFVALGLAWLLRPKKPNPVKTDTYECGLETFGDTWVQFRAQY' A
#
# COMPACT_ATOMS: atom_id res chain seq x y z
N MET A 1 -29.15 -3.75 22.35
CA MET A 1 -28.86 -4.48 21.10
C MET A 1 -28.12 -3.62 20.08
N LEU A 2 -28.72 -2.64 19.41
CA LEU A 2 -27.95 -1.82 18.44
C LEU A 2 -26.91 -0.89 19.11
N SER A 3 -27.27 -0.29 20.25
CA SER A 3 -26.38 0.61 21.00
C SER A 3 -25.07 -0.05 21.48
N ASP A 4 -25.06 -1.38 21.58
CA ASP A 4 -23.89 -2.17 21.99
C ASP A 4 -22.81 -2.18 20.89
N TYR A 5 -23.19 -1.90 19.63
CA TYR A 5 -22.28 -1.83 18.47
C TYR A 5 -21.74 -0.42 18.22
N ASN A 6 -22.17 0.60 18.96
CA ASN A 6 -21.71 1.98 18.77
C ASN A 6 -20.18 2.08 18.91
N PHE A 7 -19.61 1.36 19.88
CA PHE A 7 -18.17 1.31 20.09
C PHE A 7 -17.44 0.70 18.89
N ILE A 8 -17.99 -0.36 18.30
CA ILE A 8 -17.44 -1.01 17.11
C ILE A 8 -17.46 -0.04 15.92
N GLY A 9 -18.55 0.70 15.73
CA GLY A 9 -18.65 1.72 14.68
C GLY A 9 -17.58 2.80 14.81
N ILE A 10 -17.40 3.36 16.02
CA ILE A 10 -16.34 4.35 16.30
C ILE A 10 -14.96 3.75 16.07
N PHE A 11 -14.75 2.52 16.53
CA PHE A 11 -13.47 1.82 16.36
C PHE A 11 -13.11 1.64 14.88
N VAL A 12 -14.06 1.23 14.02
CA VAL A 12 -13.84 1.11 12.58
C VAL A 12 -13.45 2.45 11.97
N VAL A 13 -14.14 3.53 12.33
CA VAL A 13 -13.82 4.88 11.83
C VAL A 13 -12.39 5.27 12.20
N VAL A 14 -12.00 5.10 13.47
CA VAL A 14 -10.64 5.40 13.94
C VAL A 14 -9.60 4.50 13.26
N ALA A 15 -9.89 3.20 13.14
CA ALA A 15 -9.00 2.23 12.51
C ALA A 15 -8.77 2.53 11.03
N CYS A 16 -9.78 3.04 10.32
CA CYS A 16 -9.62 3.52 8.95
C CYS A 16 -8.82 4.82 8.89
N ILE A 17 -9.11 5.81 9.75
CA ILE A 17 -8.44 7.13 9.73
C ILE A 17 -6.94 7.00 10.07
N PHE A 18 -6.60 6.15 11.04
CA PHE A 18 -5.25 6.01 11.55
C PHE A 18 -4.16 5.78 10.48
N PRO A 19 -4.25 4.77 9.58
CA PRO A 19 -3.26 4.56 8.53
C PRO A 19 -3.19 5.73 7.54
N PHE A 20 -4.31 6.39 7.22
CA PHE A 20 -4.27 7.55 6.32
C PHE A 20 -3.53 8.73 6.93
N VAL A 21 -3.70 8.99 8.23
CA VAL A 21 -2.94 10.03 8.94
C VAL A 21 -1.46 9.68 8.95
N ALA A 22 -1.10 8.43 9.27
CA ALA A 22 0.29 7.98 9.28
C ALA A 22 0.95 8.09 7.89
N LEU A 23 0.27 7.62 6.84
CA LEU A 23 0.76 7.73 5.46
C LEU A 23 0.81 9.19 4.98
N GLY A 24 -0.17 10.01 5.36
CA GLY A 24 -0.21 11.44 5.05
C GLY A 24 0.96 12.20 5.68
N LEU A 25 1.25 11.95 6.96
CA LEU A 25 2.42 12.51 7.63
C LEU A 25 3.73 12.03 7.00
N ALA A 26 3.86 10.74 6.71
CA ALA A 26 5.04 10.19 6.04
C ALA A 26 5.25 10.82 4.65
N TRP A 27 4.17 11.01 3.87
CA TRP A 27 4.23 11.67 2.57
C TRP A 27 4.61 13.15 2.66
N LEU A 28 4.14 13.86 3.71
CA LEU A 28 4.43 15.27 3.94
C LEU A 28 5.89 15.49 4.37
N LEU A 29 6.40 14.65 5.28
CA LEU A 29 7.72 14.82 5.89
C LEU A 29 8.87 14.23 5.06
N ARG A 30 8.61 13.22 4.21
CA ARG A 30 9.68 12.55 3.45
C ARG A 30 10.35 13.48 2.42
N PRO A 31 11.66 13.31 2.16
CA PRO A 31 12.34 13.99 1.05
C PRO A 31 11.74 13.62 -0.31
N LYS A 32 11.40 14.62 -1.13
CA LYS A 32 10.91 14.43 -2.51
C LYS A 32 12.07 14.45 -3.50
N LYS A 33 12.62 13.27 -3.83
CA LYS A 33 13.74 13.11 -4.77
C LYS A 33 13.45 12.02 -5.82
N PRO A 34 12.54 12.29 -6.78
CA PRO A 34 12.25 11.36 -7.87
C PRO A 34 13.47 11.24 -8.80
N ASN A 35 13.76 10.04 -9.27
CA ASN A 35 14.70 9.80 -10.36
C ASN A 35 14.25 8.53 -11.11
N PRO A 36 14.69 8.33 -12.37
CA PRO A 36 14.25 7.20 -13.19
C PRO A 36 14.54 5.84 -12.54
N VAL A 37 15.72 5.68 -11.93
CA VAL A 37 16.17 4.43 -11.28
C VAL A 37 15.29 4.04 -10.07
N LYS A 38 14.82 5.02 -9.28
CA LYS A 38 13.95 4.78 -8.11
C LYS A 38 12.52 4.42 -8.50
N THR A 39 12.11 4.78 -9.71
CA THR A 39 10.80 4.45 -10.27
C THR A 39 10.85 3.23 -11.18
N ASP A 40 12.04 2.65 -11.37
CA ASP A 40 12.23 1.46 -12.17
C ASP A 40 11.87 0.19 -11.39
N THR A 41 11.54 -0.88 -12.10
CA THR A 41 11.24 -2.17 -11.48
C THR A 41 12.53 -2.77 -10.91
N TYR A 42 12.47 -3.26 -9.68
CA TYR A 42 13.63 -3.89 -9.07
C TYR A 42 13.89 -5.27 -9.70
N GLU A 43 15.11 -5.45 -10.19
CA GLU A 43 15.68 -6.72 -10.64
C GLU A 43 17.01 -6.99 -9.92
N CYS A 44 17.65 -8.12 -10.19
CA CYS A 44 18.95 -8.50 -9.61
C CYS A 44 20.17 -7.72 -10.18
N GLY A 45 19.96 -6.46 -10.58
CA GLY A 45 21.00 -5.59 -11.17
C GLY A 45 21.11 -5.66 -12.70
N LEU A 46 20.12 -6.25 -13.36
CA LEU A 46 20.02 -6.38 -14.81
C LEU A 46 18.76 -5.69 -15.33
N GLU A 47 18.73 -5.36 -16.62
CA GLU A 47 17.52 -4.87 -17.27
C GLU A 47 16.51 -6.01 -17.43
N THR A 48 15.23 -5.71 -17.23
CA THR A 48 14.14 -6.65 -17.49
C THR A 48 14.14 -7.06 -18.96
N PHE A 49 13.99 -8.35 -19.24
CA PHE A 49 13.89 -8.85 -20.60
C PHE A 49 12.55 -9.54 -20.84
N GLY A 50 11.82 -9.07 -21.86
CA GLY A 50 10.54 -9.62 -22.26
C GLY A 50 9.40 -9.35 -21.29
N ASP A 51 8.22 -9.85 -21.64
CA ASP A 51 7.02 -9.72 -20.82
C ASP A 51 6.99 -10.79 -19.73
N THR A 52 6.57 -10.41 -18.52
CA THR A 52 6.36 -11.37 -17.44
C THR A 52 5.04 -12.13 -17.65
N TRP A 53 5.11 -13.46 -17.75
CA TRP A 53 3.92 -14.32 -17.78
C TRP A 53 3.86 -15.20 -16.54
N VAL A 54 2.66 -15.32 -15.96
CA VAL A 54 2.38 -16.25 -14.86
C VAL A 54 1.24 -17.16 -15.28
N GLN A 55 1.40 -18.46 -15.07
CA GLN A 55 0.35 -19.43 -15.37
C GLN A 55 -0.77 -19.32 -14.33
N PHE A 56 -2.01 -19.07 -14.78
CA PHE A 56 -3.18 -19.13 -13.91
C PHE A 56 -3.36 -20.55 -13.36
N ARG A 57 -3.54 -20.69 -12.05
CA ARG A 57 -3.83 -21.97 -11.41
C ARG A 57 -5.17 -21.85 -10.68
N ALA A 58 -6.11 -22.74 -10.99
CA ALA A 58 -7.45 -22.76 -10.39
C ALA A 58 -7.48 -23.13 -8.88
N GLN A 59 -6.31 -23.36 -8.29
CA GLN A 59 -6.15 -23.74 -6.88
C GLN A 59 -5.88 -22.55 -5.95
N TYR A 60 -5.64 -21.36 -6.51
CA TYR A 60 -5.52 -20.09 -5.77
C TYR A 60 -6.91 -19.46 -5.61
#